data_AF-A0A818VTY8-F1
#
_entry.id   AF-A0A818VTY8-F1
#
_cell.length_a   1.000
_cell.length_b   1.000
_cell.length_c   1.000
_cell.angle_alpha   90.00
_cell.angle_beta   90.00
_cell.angle_gamma   90.00
#
_symmetry.space_group_name_H-M   'P 1'
#
loop_
_entity.id
_entity.type
_entity.pdbx_description
1 polymer ?
#
loop_
_entity_poly.entity_id
_entity_poly.type
_entity_poly.pdbx_seq_one_letter_code
_entity_poly.pdbx_strand_id
1 'polypeptide(L)'
;MYLFSLQHQFIIDSVNRDIVHHMDVYECEPETTIFDDTSLPAGECDQMMELAKICTSNIVAVWSVGADDISEYVPVAGYPVGGDFPIKYYLLQIHYDNPRLLSGRRDNSGIKFYVDRKLRQYDIGYLSFGTLSNAYALAIPPRVDHFMVDSYCPANFSKDFPKSGITVISAIPHTHLQGRSVWTKLIRNGRAVQYLFNGESFNFNYQFENRLAKPIELYPGGERTKDEMCMHTFMYYPRINNLFLCRTENDLSSWRNFLNNSSEIDDLLKFKYLLTNIKWTPDLAKQWQQFYNNASRRLTLGGGKMFEQRSMGIMPSYEDLATEHCRRI
;
A
#
# COMPACT_ATOMS: atom_id res chain seq x y z
N MET A 1 18.12 20.66 14.39
CA MET A 1 16.69 20.83 14.13
C MET A 1 16.45 20.57 12.66
N TYR A 2 15.50 19.69 12.35
CA TYR A 2 15.08 19.31 11.01
C TYR A 2 14.19 20.38 10.36
N LEU A 3 13.90 20.21 9.07
CA LEU A 3 12.97 21.05 8.33
C LEU A 3 11.64 20.31 8.15
N PHE A 4 10.55 21.02 7.93
CA PHE A 4 9.35 20.41 7.36
C PHE A 4 9.25 20.71 5.88
N SER A 5 9.04 19.67 5.08
CA SER A 5 8.30 19.83 3.84
C SER A 5 6.88 20.27 4.17
N LEU A 6 6.39 21.32 3.52
CA LEU A 6 5.01 21.82 3.63
C LEU A 6 4.12 21.37 2.46
N GLN A 7 4.75 20.96 1.36
CA GLN A 7 4.14 20.38 0.17
C GLN A 7 5.23 19.61 -0.60
N HIS A 8 4.83 18.58 -1.34
CA HIS A 8 5.70 17.93 -2.32
C HIS A 8 5.11 18.05 -3.72
N GLN A 9 5.99 18.07 -4.72
CA GLN A 9 5.63 18.08 -6.13
C GLN A 9 6.37 16.95 -6.85
N PHE A 10 5.65 16.12 -7.58
CA PHE A 10 6.25 15.22 -8.56
C PHE A 10 6.54 16.01 -9.85
N ILE A 11 7.74 15.78 -10.37
CA ILE A 11 8.23 16.38 -11.61
C ILE A 11 8.28 15.24 -12.62
N ILE A 12 7.43 15.28 -13.64
CA ILE A 12 7.45 14.32 -14.74
C ILE A 12 8.19 14.99 -15.90
N ASP A 13 9.20 14.33 -16.44
CA ASP A 13 9.88 14.78 -17.66
C ASP A 13 8.86 14.84 -18.80
N SER A 14 8.71 16.01 -19.43
CA SER A 14 7.73 16.20 -20.50
C SER A 14 8.00 15.33 -21.72
N VAL A 15 9.24 14.83 -21.87
CA VAL A 15 9.61 13.86 -22.90
C VAL A 15 9.00 12.48 -22.65
N ASN A 16 8.68 12.09 -21.40
CA ASN A 16 8.30 10.72 -21.03
C ASN A 16 6.94 10.58 -20.31
N ARG A 17 6.11 11.63 -20.30
CA ARG A 17 4.78 11.65 -19.65
C ARG A 17 3.78 10.62 -20.23
N ASP A 18 4.11 9.96 -21.34
CA ASP A 18 3.39 8.83 -21.96
C ASP A 18 3.82 7.44 -21.44
N ILE A 19 4.92 7.33 -20.68
CA ILE A 19 5.43 6.06 -20.13
C ILE A 19 5.66 6.08 -18.61
N VAL A 20 5.88 7.24 -17.99
CA VAL A 20 5.99 7.36 -16.51
C VAL A 20 4.60 7.11 -15.91
N HIS A 21 4.42 5.94 -15.29
CA HIS A 21 3.12 5.44 -14.87
C HIS A 21 2.84 5.74 -13.39
N HIS A 22 3.78 5.40 -12.51
CA HIS A 22 3.74 5.75 -11.09
C HIS A 22 5.14 6.02 -10.54
N MET A 23 5.21 6.80 -9.46
CA MET A 23 6.43 7.13 -8.74
C MET A 23 6.17 7.06 -7.24
N ASP A 24 7.04 6.35 -6.53
CA ASP A 24 6.93 6.14 -5.08
C ASP A 24 8.25 6.55 -4.42
N VAL A 25 8.14 7.25 -3.30
CA VAL A 25 9.29 7.70 -2.52
C VAL A 25 9.25 7.06 -1.14
N TYR A 26 10.35 6.44 -0.76
CA TYR A 26 10.47 5.66 0.47
C TYR A 26 11.65 6.09 1.34
N GLU A 27 11.59 5.78 2.63
CA GLU A 27 12.62 6.08 3.63
C GLU A 27 13.65 4.96 3.76
N CYS A 28 14.94 5.32 3.73
CA CYS A 28 16.03 4.44 4.17
C CYS A 28 16.20 4.44 5.69
N GLU A 29 16.59 3.28 6.24
CA GLU A 29 16.87 3.14 7.67
C GLU A 29 17.86 4.20 8.18
N PRO A 30 17.67 4.76 9.40
CA PRO A 30 18.50 5.84 9.94
C PRO A 30 20.01 5.58 9.99
N GLU A 31 20.42 4.32 10.11
CA GLU A 31 21.81 3.87 10.31
C GLU A 31 22.44 3.32 9.02
N THR A 32 21.87 3.62 7.85
CA THR A 32 22.35 3.07 6.57
C THR A 32 23.66 3.70 6.11
N THR A 33 24.78 2.98 6.28
CA THR A 33 26.13 3.39 5.84
C THR A 33 26.45 3.04 4.37
N ILE A 34 25.53 2.40 3.65
CA ILE A 34 25.67 2.04 2.21
C ILE A 34 25.92 3.29 1.33
N PHE A 35 25.63 4.47 1.86
CA PHE A 35 25.65 5.75 1.18
C PHE A 35 26.91 6.60 1.45
N ASP A 36 27.80 6.14 2.33
CA ASP A 36 29.02 6.88 2.69
C ASP A 36 30.11 6.79 1.60
N ASP A 37 29.96 5.89 0.62
CA ASP A 37 30.76 5.84 -0.60
C ASP A 37 29.93 6.27 -1.83
N THR A 38 30.45 7.21 -2.61
CA THR A 38 29.63 8.19 -3.36
C THR A 38 29.18 7.75 -4.76
N SER A 39 28.90 6.45 -4.95
CA SER A 39 28.47 5.91 -6.25
C SER A 39 27.34 4.89 -6.15
N LEU A 40 26.14 5.37 -5.78
CA LEU A 40 24.90 4.60 -5.96
C LEU A 40 24.53 4.56 -7.44
N PRO A 41 24.48 3.37 -8.10
CA PRO A 41 23.87 3.28 -9.42
C PRO A 41 22.36 3.44 -9.29
N ALA A 42 21.76 4.27 -10.15
CA ALA A 42 20.36 4.05 -10.51
C ALA A 42 20.27 2.76 -11.33
N GLY A 43 19.26 1.92 -11.09
CA GLY A 43 19.16 0.61 -11.72
C GLY A 43 17.78 -0.02 -11.58
N GLU A 44 17.63 -1.20 -12.19
CA GLU A 44 16.37 -1.96 -12.17
C GLU A 44 16.05 -2.45 -10.75
N CYS A 45 14.82 -2.25 -10.28
CA CYS A 45 14.42 -2.63 -8.91
C CYS A 45 14.69 -4.12 -8.60
N ASP A 46 14.53 -5.00 -9.58
CA ASP A 46 14.80 -6.45 -9.48
C ASP A 46 16.29 -6.77 -9.20
N GLN A 47 17.20 -5.85 -9.52
CA GLN A 47 18.64 -5.96 -9.24
C GLN A 47 19.03 -5.24 -7.94
N MET A 48 18.18 -4.35 -7.43
CA MET A 48 18.42 -3.51 -6.25
C MET A 48 17.72 -4.03 -4.98
N MET A 49 17.37 -5.32 -4.93
CA MET A 49 16.59 -5.93 -3.85
C MET A 49 17.16 -5.73 -2.44
N GLU A 50 18.49 -5.70 -2.26
CA GLU A 50 19.09 -5.42 -0.94
C GLU A 50 18.94 -3.96 -0.52
N LEU A 51 19.00 -3.01 -1.47
CA LEU A 51 18.69 -1.60 -1.20
C LEU A 51 17.20 -1.44 -0.89
N ALA A 52 16.32 -2.12 -1.62
CA ALA A 52 14.87 -2.09 -1.38
C ALA A 52 14.53 -2.54 0.05
N LYS A 53 15.09 -3.66 0.55
CA LYS A 53 14.87 -4.12 1.94
C LYS A 53 15.17 -3.05 3.00
N ILE A 54 16.20 -2.22 2.76
CA ILE A 54 16.69 -1.19 3.68
C ILE A 54 15.98 0.16 3.45
N CYS A 55 15.43 0.36 2.25
CA CYS A 55 14.85 1.64 1.84
C CYS A 55 13.36 1.65 1.50
N THR A 56 12.63 0.55 1.66
CA THR A 56 11.15 0.56 1.72
C THR A 56 10.65 0.50 3.17
N SER A 57 11.34 1.18 4.09
CA SER A 57 11.03 1.10 5.54
C SER A 57 9.73 1.82 5.90
N ASN A 58 9.43 2.91 5.19
CA ASN A 58 8.21 3.71 5.21
C ASN A 58 8.05 4.43 3.86
N ILE A 59 6.85 4.92 3.53
CA ILE A 59 6.57 5.71 2.32
C ILE A 59 6.42 7.21 2.66
N VAL A 60 6.70 8.07 1.67
CA VAL A 60 6.97 9.52 1.85
C VAL A 60 6.16 10.40 0.91
N ALA A 61 5.87 9.87 -0.27
CA ALA A 61 5.05 10.47 -1.31
C ALA A 61 4.74 9.38 -2.34
N VAL A 62 3.58 9.45 -2.97
CA VAL A 62 3.20 8.59 -4.11
C VAL A 62 2.53 9.43 -5.18
N TRP A 63 2.70 9.05 -6.44
CA TRP A 63 1.99 9.61 -7.58
C TRP A 63 1.71 8.50 -8.58
N SER A 64 0.52 8.51 -9.16
CA SER A 64 0.09 7.60 -10.22
C SER A 64 -0.57 8.43 -11.33
N VAL A 65 -0.62 7.89 -12.54
CA VAL A 65 -1.28 8.54 -13.69
C VAL A 65 -2.71 9.00 -13.34
N GLY A 66 -2.99 10.27 -13.65
CA GLY A 66 -4.26 10.92 -13.34
C GLY A 66 -4.35 11.56 -11.94
N ALA A 67 -3.27 11.54 -11.14
CA ALA A 67 -3.15 12.37 -9.94
C ALA A 67 -2.70 13.81 -10.26
N ASP A 68 -2.97 14.72 -9.32
CA ASP A 68 -2.35 16.04 -9.31
C ASP A 68 -0.85 15.92 -9.04
N ASP A 69 -0.04 16.68 -9.79
CA ASP A 69 1.42 16.67 -9.65
C ASP A 69 1.90 17.32 -8.32
N ILE A 70 1.00 17.93 -7.51
CA ILE A 70 1.33 18.66 -6.25
C ILE A 70 0.41 18.23 -5.10
N SER A 71 1.02 17.80 -3.99
CA SER A 71 0.35 17.54 -2.71
C SER A 71 0.77 18.59 -1.66
N GLU A 72 -0.21 19.36 -1.17
CA GLU A 72 -0.01 20.38 -0.11
C GLU A 72 -0.52 19.86 1.24
N TYR A 73 0.24 20.10 2.30
CA TYR A 73 -0.09 19.58 3.63
C TYR A 73 -0.95 20.55 4.45
N VAL A 74 -1.70 19.99 5.41
CA VAL A 74 -2.57 20.79 6.29
C VAL A 74 -1.76 21.73 7.20
N PRO A 75 -2.25 22.94 7.54
CA PRO A 75 -1.47 23.94 8.27
C PRO A 75 -0.92 23.54 9.65
N VAL A 76 -1.43 22.47 10.26
CA VAL A 76 -0.99 21.94 11.57
C VAL A 76 0.14 20.92 11.48
N ALA A 77 0.43 20.37 10.29
CA ALA A 77 1.37 19.27 10.11
C ALA A 77 2.35 19.51 8.96
N GLY A 78 3.44 18.74 8.91
CA GLY A 78 4.41 18.76 7.80
C GLY A 78 5.21 17.47 7.78
N TYR A 79 5.81 17.11 6.64
CA TYR A 79 6.63 15.91 6.53
C TYR A 79 8.10 16.22 6.90
N PRO A 80 8.69 15.60 7.94
CA PRO A 80 10.01 15.96 8.46
C PRO A 80 11.14 15.54 7.53
N VAL A 81 12.11 16.43 7.28
CA VAL A 81 13.26 16.16 6.39
C VAL A 81 14.57 16.76 6.90
N GLY A 82 15.65 15.97 6.78
CA GLY A 82 17.03 16.42 6.98
C GLY A 82 17.37 16.86 8.42
N GLY A 83 18.50 17.55 8.58
CA GLY A 83 18.97 18.00 9.89
C GLY A 83 19.20 16.84 10.86
N ASP A 84 18.55 16.90 12.03
CA ASP A 84 18.55 15.85 13.06
C ASP A 84 17.37 14.86 12.95
N PHE A 85 16.53 14.95 11.93
CA PHE A 85 15.59 13.86 11.61
C PHE A 85 16.38 12.57 11.30
N PRO A 86 16.01 11.39 11.84
CA PRO A 86 16.85 10.19 11.70
C PRO A 86 17.08 9.75 10.25
N ILE A 87 16.08 9.89 9.37
CA ILE A 87 16.18 9.50 7.96
C ILE A 87 17.07 10.48 7.20
N LYS A 88 18.14 9.97 6.59
CA LYS A 88 19.10 10.75 5.79
C LYS A 88 18.94 10.57 4.28
N TYR A 89 18.41 9.42 3.86
CA TYR A 89 18.35 9.00 2.47
C TYR A 89 16.95 8.50 2.11
N TYR A 90 16.59 8.66 0.83
CA TYR A 90 15.31 8.27 0.28
C TYR A 90 15.52 7.47 -1.00
N LEU A 91 14.71 6.43 -1.19
CA LEU A 91 14.65 5.67 -2.43
C LEU A 91 13.48 6.20 -3.28
N LEU A 92 13.77 6.65 -4.50
CA LEU A 92 12.77 6.96 -5.52
C LEU A 92 12.63 5.74 -6.43
N GLN A 93 11.43 5.17 -6.47
CA GLN A 93 11.02 4.17 -7.45
C GLN A 93 10.23 4.87 -8.56
N ILE A 94 10.49 4.48 -9.82
CA ILE A 94 9.74 4.96 -10.99
C ILE A 94 9.33 3.72 -11.80
N HIS A 95 8.03 3.56 -12.04
CA HIS A 95 7.51 2.52 -12.91
C HIS A 95 7.23 3.09 -14.31
N TYR A 96 7.90 2.51 -15.31
CA TYR A 96 7.73 2.87 -16.71
C TYR A 96 6.90 1.80 -17.43
N ASP A 97 5.68 2.14 -17.85
CA ASP A 97 4.93 1.30 -18.79
C ASP A 97 5.36 1.65 -20.22
N ASN A 98 6.31 0.89 -20.77
CA ASN A 98 6.85 1.08 -22.12
C ASN A 98 6.43 -0.07 -23.07
N PRO A 99 5.13 -0.26 -23.36
CA PRO A 99 4.62 -1.39 -24.15
C PRO A 99 5.07 -1.33 -25.63
N ARG A 100 5.59 -0.18 -26.07
CA ARG A 100 6.14 0.05 -27.41
C ARG A 100 7.65 -0.20 -27.49
N LEU A 101 8.31 -0.59 -26.39
CA LEU A 101 9.74 -0.87 -26.28
C LEU A 101 10.63 0.25 -26.86
N LEU A 102 10.25 1.50 -26.58
CA LEU A 102 10.94 2.70 -27.06
C LEU A 102 12.31 2.81 -26.38
N SER A 103 13.37 2.95 -27.19
CA SER A 103 14.76 3.05 -26.75
C SER A 103 15.33 4.47 -26.95
N GLY A 104 16.49 4.76 -26.36
CA GLY A 104 17.17 6.06 -26.50
C GLY A 104 16.50 7.22 -25.76
N ARG A 105 15.35 7.01 -25.10
CA ARG A 105 14.74 7.98 -24.18
C ARG A 105 15.66 8.17 -22.97
N ARG A 106 15.75 9.41 -22.48
CA ARG A 106 16.37 9.75 -21.19
C ARG A 106 15.30 10.39 -20.34
N ASP A 107 15.30 10.07 -19.05
CA ASP A 107 14.35 10.60 -18.07
C ASP A 107 15.07 11.38 -16.97
N ASN A 108 14.39 12.42 -16.47
CA ASN A 108 14.85 13.26 -15.36
C ASN A 108 13.68 13.54 -14.38
N SER A 109 12.70 12.64 -14.32
CA SER A 109 11.54 12.70 -13.43
C SER A 109 11.94 12.43 -11.97
N GLY A 110 11.09 12.84 -11.04
CA GLY A 110 11.29 12.60 -9.61
C GLY A 110 10.45 13.51 -8.74
N ILE A 111 10.97 13.93 -7.59
CA ILE A 111 10.24 14.69 -6.58
C ILE A 111 10.97 15.95 -6.13
N LYS A 112 10.20 16.99 -5.76
CA LYS A 112 10.65 18.22 -5.12
C LYS A 112 9.89 18.45 -3.83
N PHE A 113 10.60 18.53 -2.71
CA PHE A 113 10.06 18.94 -1.42
C PHE A 113 10.22 20.44 -1.22
N TYR A 114 9.15 21.12 -0.77
CA TYR A 114 9.17 22.56 -0.47
C TYR A 114 9.31 22.75 1.05
N VAL A 115 10.51 23.13 1.49
CA VAL A 115 10.92 23.05 2.90
C VAL A 115 10.90 24.40 3.61
N ASP A 116 10.45 24.38 4.88
CA ASP A 116 10.46 25.51 5.81
C ASP A 116 11.22 25.11 7.11
N ARG A 117 11.85 26.10 7.75
CA ARG A 117 12.46 25.98 9.09
C ARG A 117 11.43 26.12 10.21
N LYS A 118 10.24 26.66 9.93
CA LYS A 118 9.17 26.82 10.91
C LYS A 118 8.50 25.47 11.21
N LEU A 119 8.77 24.95 12.40
CA LEU A 119 8.15 23.72 12.86
C LEU A 119 6.61 23.84 12.95
N ARG A 120 5.93 22.80 12.46
CA ARG A 120 4.50 22.52 12.60
C ARG A 120 4.25 21.73 13.89
N GLN A 121 2.98 21.53 14.25
CA GLN A 121 2.61 20.87 15.51
C GLN A 121 2.83 19.35 15.46
N TYR A 122 2.74 18.75 14.28
CA TYR A 122 2.80 17.30 14.09
C TYR A 122 3.61 16.90 12.87
N ASP A 123 4.42 15.84 13.01
CA ASP A 123 5.03 15.15 11.88
C ASP A 123 3.97 14.41 11.06
N ILE A 124 4.11 14.46 9.74
CA ILE A 124 3.35 13.63 8.80
C ILE A 124 4.01 12.26 8.65
N GLY A 125 3.17 11.22 8.66
CA GLY A 125 3.52 9.88 8.20
C GLY A 125 2.60 9.43 7.08
N TYR A 126 2.82 8.19 6.64
CA TYR A 126 1.97 7.48 5.70
C TYR A 126 1.90 6.01 6.12
N LEU A 127 0.73 5.40 6.06
CA LEU A 127 0.49 3.98 6.31
C LEU A 127 -0.73 3.49 5.29
N SER A 128 -0.83 2.24 3.31
CA SER A 128 -1.67 1.77 2.13
C SER A 128 -2.95 0.96 2.42
N PHE A 129 -4.24 1.13 2.13
CA PHE A 129 -5.21 0.09 2.60
C PHE A 129 -4.93 -1.30 1.94
N GLY A 130 -5.51 -2.40 2.40
CA GLY A 130 -5.83 -3.54 1.52
C GLY A 130 -4.98 -4.81 1.63
N THR A 131 -4.75 -5.46 0.48
CA THR A 131 -4.18 -6.80 0.38
C THR A 131 -2.78 -6.77 -0.21
N LEU A 132 -1.89 -7.70 0.19
CA LEU A 132 -0.67 -8.02 -0.58
C LEU A 132 -0.99 -8.16 -2.09
N SER A 133 0.00 -7.95 -2.95
CA SER A 133 -0.17 -8.15 -4.40
C SER A 133 0.84 -9.14 -4.94
N ASN A 134 1.01 -10.18 -4.12
CA ASN A 134 1.41 -11.49 -4.57
C ASN A 134 0.15 -12.30 -4.96
N ALA A 135 0.35 -13.49 -5.53
CA ALA A 135 -0.73 -14.36 -5.94
C ALA A 135 -1.53 -14.98 -4.77
N TYR A 136 -0.96 -15.09 -3.56
CA TYR A 136 -1.67 -15.62 -2.39
C TYR A 136 -2.80 -14.67 -1.94
N ALA A 137 -2.63 -13.38 -2.20
CA ALA A 137 -3.63 -12.36 -1.95
C ALA A 137 -4.54 -12.10 -3.16
N LEU A 138 -3.97 -11.96 -4.37
CA LEU A 138 -4.70 -11.54 -5.57
C LEU A 138 -4.56 -12.55 -6.72
N ALA A 139 -5.56 -13.41 -6.84
CA ALA A 139 -5.73 -14.39 -7.91
C ALA A 139 -7.17 -14.33 -8.45
N ILE A 140 -7.46 -13.32 -9.27
CA ILE A 140 -8.81 -13.08 -9.82
C ILE A 140 -9.11 -14.05 -10.97
N PRO A 141 -10.25 -14.76 -10.98
CA PRO A 141 -10.63 -15.66 -12.06
C PRO A 141 -10.95 -14.89 -13.36
N PRO A 142 -10.59 -15.42 -14.55
CA PRO A 142 -10.89 -14.78 -15.83
C PRO A 142 -12.39 -14.90 -16.19
N ARG A 143 -12.91 -13.87 -16.87
CA ARG A 143 -14.28 -13.82 -17.42
C ARG A 143 -15.40 -13.90 -16.34
N VAL A 144 -15.19 -13.25 -15.20
CA VAL A 144 -16.27 -12.96 -14.23
C VAL A 144 -16.68 -11.49 -14.33
N ASP A 145 -17.98 -11.21 -14.23
CA ASP A 145 -18.51 -9.84 -14.28
C ASP A 145 -18.26 -9.06 -12.98
N HIS A 146 -18.18 -9.78 -11.85
CA HIS A 146 -17.82 -9.23 -10.55
C HIS A 146 -17.03 -10.26 -9.75
N PHE A 147 -15.97 -9.78 -9.09
CA PHE A 147 -15.20 -10.49 -8.09
C PHE A 147 -14.89 -9.49 -6.97
N MET A 148 -15.09 -9.88 -5.72
CA MET A 148 -14.81 -9.04 -4.54
C MET A 148 -13.58 -9.57 -3.83
N VAL A 149 -12.58 -8.70 -3.64
CA VAL A 149 -11.43 -8.95 -2.76
C VAL A 149 -11.50 -7.97 -1.60
N ASP A 150 -11.38 -8.52 -0.41
CA ASP A 150 -11.48 -7.85 0.87
C ASP A 150 -10.21 -8.01 1.71
N SER A 151 -10.01 -7.05 2.60
CA SER A 151 -8.93 -6.99 3.58
C SER A 151 -9.47 -6.44 4.91
N TYR A 152 -8.80 -6.80 6.00
CA TYR A 152 -9.13 -6.35 7.35
C TYR A 152 -7.85 -6.09 8.14
N CYS A 153 -7.74 -4.88 8.67
CA CYS A 153 -6.71 -4.51 9.63
C CYS A 153 -7.38 -4.44 11.03
N PRO A 154 -7.08 -5.36 11.96
CA PRO A 154 -7.84 -5.55 13.20
C PRO A 154 -7.63 -4.44 14.23
N ALA A 155 -8.59 -4.26 15.15
CA ALA A 155 -8.58 -3.17 16.12
C ALA A 155 -7.30 -3.08 17.00
N ASN A 156 -6.62 -4.21 17.27
CA ASN A 156 -5.34 -4.22 17.99
C ASN A 156 -4.18 -3.58 17.21
N PHE A 157 -4.37 -3.24 15.93
CA PHE A 157 -3.51 -2.34 15.17
C PHE A 157 -3.38 -0.98 15.83
N SER A 158 -4.50 -0.43 16.34
CA SER A 158 -4.53 0.87 17.01
C SER A 158 -3.99 0.87 18.45
N LYS A 159 -3.38 -0.23 18.91
CA LYS A 159 -2.85 -0.35 20.29
C LYS A 159 -1.74 0.68 20.59
N ASP A 160 -0.93 1.02 19.59
CA ASP A 160 0.23 1.91 19.71
C ASP A 160 -0.12 3.37 19.35
N PHE A 161 -1.39 3.68 19.09
CA PHE A 161 -1.83 5.02 18.75
C PHE A 161 -1.84 5.92 20.01
N PRO A 162 -1.65 7.25 19.86
CA PRO A 162 -1.99 8.20 20.90
C PRO A 162 -3.44 8.05 21.37
N LYS A 163 -3.73 8.33 22.65
CA LYS A 163 -5.10 8.24 23.22
C LYS A 163 -6.13 9.17 22.54
N SER A 164 -5.67 10.17 21.79
CA SER A 164 -6.48 11.03 20.92
C SER A 164 -6.92 10.36 19.61
N GLY A 165 -6.36 9.19 19.29
CA GLY A 165 -6.28 8.68 17.92
C GLY A 165 -5.23 9.44 17.09
N ILE A 166 -5.21 9.10 15.80
CA ILE A 166 -4.43 9.73 14.74
C ILE A 166 -5.36 10.32 13.68
N THR A 167 -4.78 11.01 12.69
CA THR A 167 -5.48 11.87 11.75
C THR A 167 -4.96 11.79 10.30
N VAL A 168 -5.55 10.88 9.48
CA VAL A 168 -5.39 10.76 8.00
C VAL A 168 -6.06 11.85 7.16
N ILE A 169 -5.26 12.80 6.69
CA ILE A 169 -5.67 13.94 5.85
C ILE A 169 -5.83 13.62 4.36
N SER A 170 -5.60 12.40 3.91
CA SER A 170 -5.63 12.05 2.48
C SER A 170 -5.89 10.57 2.21
N ALA A 171 -6.51 10.23 1.08
CA ALA A 171 -6.67 8.86 0.59
C ALA A 171 -6.45 8.75 -0.93
N ILE A 172 -5.67 7.76 -1.34
CA ILE A 172 -5.11 7.59 -2.68
C ILE A 172 -5.33 6.12 -3.08
N PRO A 173 -6.53 5.74 -3.55
CA PRO A 173 -6.82 4.36 -3.98
C PRO A 173 -5.86 3.91 -5.10
N HIS A 174 -5.44 2.64 -5.06
CA HIS A 174 -4.60 2.05 -6.10
C HIS A 174 -5.03 0.61 -6.43
N THR A 175 -5.20 0.33 -7.73
CA THR A 175 -5.40 -1.03 -8.29
C THR A 175 -4.64 -1.12 -9.62
N HIS A 176 -4.75 -2.22 -10.35
CA HIS A 176 -4.44 -2.24 -11.79
C HIS A 176 -5.74 -2.27 -12.62
N LEU A 177 -5.62 -2.73 -13.88
CA LEU A 177 -6.57 -2.53 -14.98
C LEU A 177 -7.97 -3.12 -14.76
N GLN A 178 -8.16 -4.03 -13.81
CA GLN A 178 -9.45 -4.67 -13.50
C GLN A 178 -10.21 -4.01 -12.34
N GLY A 179 -9.64 -3.03 -11.65
CA GLY A 179 -10.36 -2.25 -10.63
C GLY A 179 -11.57 -1.50 -11.21
N ARG A 180 -12.73 -1.63 -10.56
CA ARG A 180 -14.00 -0.96 -10.95
C ARG A 180 -14.66 -0.22 -9.80
N SER A 181 -14.53 -0.74 -8.58
CA SER A 181 -15.02 -0.11 -7.36
C SER A 181 -14.05 -0.41 -6.21
N VAL A 182 -13.81 0.59 -5.38
CA VAL A 182 -12.77 0.56 -4.33
C VAL A 182 -13.28 1.38 -3.14
N TRP A 183 -13.28 0.81 -1.94
CA TRP A 183 -13.70 1.51 -0.71
C TRP A 183 -12.92 1.03 0.51
N THR A 184 -12.80 1.90 1.52
CA THR A 184 -12.33 1.55 2.86
C THR A 184 -13.33 2.04 3.89
N LYS A 185 -13.72 1.19 4.84
CA LYS A 185 -14.68 1.50 5.91
C LYS A 185 -14.01 1.44 7.27
N LEU A 186 -14.21 2.48 8.08
CA LEU A 186 -13.90 2.43 9.51
C LEU A 186 -15.04 1.70 10.23
N ILE A 187 -14.74 0.55 10.82
CA ILE A 187 -15.69 -0.23 11.64
C ILE A 187 -15.44 0.09 13.11
N ARG A 188 -16.50 0.30 13.88
CA ARG A 188 -16.48 0.37 15.35
C ARG A 188 -17.68 -0.41 15.90
N ASN A 189 -17.45 -1.31 16.85
CA ASN A 189 -18.48 -2.14 17.49
C ASN A 189 -19.40 -2.82 16.45
N GLY A 190 -18.81 -3.45 15.44
CA GLY A 190 -19.51 -4.14 14.34
C GLY A 190 -20.22 -3.26 13.32
N ARG A 191 -20.16 -1.94 13.45
CA ARG A 191 -20.84 -1.02 12.53
C ARG A 191 -19.82 -0.23 11.73
N ALA A 192 -19.98 -0.21 10.41
CA ALA A 192 -19.30 0.76 9.57
C ALA A 192 -19.80 2.16 9.95
N VAL A 193 -18.95 2.95 10.61
CA VAL A 193 -19.30 4.30 11.11
C VAL A 193 -18.91 5.40 10.15
N GLN A 194 -17.95 5.15 9.26
CA GLN A 194 -17.49 6.10 8.25
C GLN A 194 -16.84 5.36 7.08
N TYR A 195 -16.88 5.94 5.89
CA TYR A 195 -15.92 5.61 4.83
C TYR A 195 -14.65 6.46 5.02
N LEU A 196 -13.48 5.83 4.89
CA LEU A 196 -12.20 6.53 4.71
C LEU A 196 -11.97 6.85 3.22
N PHE A 197 -12.52 6.03 2.34
CA PHE A 197 -12.65 6.30 0.91
C PHE A 197 -13.86 5.52 0.36
N ASN A 198 -14.54 6.06 -0.65
CA ASN A 198 -15.62 5.37 -1.36
C ASN A 198 -15.63 5.78 -2.85
N GLY A 199 -15.11 4.91 -3.71
CA GLY A 199 -15.10 5.05 -5.17
C GLY A 199 -15.93 3.95 -5.81
N GLU A 200 -17.24 4.13 -5.88
CA GLU A 200 -18.18 3.17 -6.48
C GLU A 200 -18.06 3.09 -8.02
N SER A 201 -17.47 4.11 -8.64
CA SER A 201 -17.14 4.19 -10.08
C SER A 201 -15.66 4.52 -10.26
N PHE A 202 -14.79 3.66 -9.70
CA PHE A 202 -13.34 3.85 -9.75
C PHE A 202 -12.76 3.54 -11.14
N ASN A 203 -11.75 4.30 -11.56
CA ASN A 203 -11.04 4.12 -12.82
C ASN A 203 -9.54 4.24 -12.60
N PHE A 204 -8.81 3.19 -12.99
CA PHE A 204 -7.35 3.08 -12.93
C PHE A 204 -6.57 4.26 -13.57
N ASN A 205 -7.16 4.97 -14.53
CA ASN A 205 -6.53 6.11 -15.21
C ASN A 205 -6.68 7.43 -14.43
N TYR A 206 -7.29 7.41 -13.24
CA TYR A 206 -7.61 8.57 -12.40
C TYR A 206 -7.33 8.26 -10.92
N GLN A 207 -6.07 8.02 -10.57
CA GLN A 207 -5.63 7.63 -9.22
C GLN A 207 -5.25 8.85 -8.37
N PHE A 208 -6.19 9.79 -8.25
CA PHE A 208 -5.96 11.10 -7.65
C PHE A 208 -5.86 11.09 -6.11
N GLU A 209 -5.14 12.08 -5.58
CA GLU A 209 -5.10 12.34 -4.14
C GLU A 209 -6.44 12.90 -3.64
N ASN A 210 -7.19 12.11 -2.86
CA ASN A 210 -8.43 12.56 -2.24
C ASN A 210 -8.18 13.10 -0.82
N ARG A 211 -7.87 14.40 -0.71
CA ARG A 211 -7.62 15.08 0.57
C ARG A 211 -8.87 15.03 1.47
N LEU A 212 -8.78 14.35 2.62
CA LEU A 212 -9.91 14.06 3.51
C LEU A 212 -10.14 15.17 4.55
N ALA A 213 -11.39 15.65 4.62
CA ALA A 213 -11.80 16.67 5.59
C ALA A 213 -11.77 16.21 7.07
N LYS A 214 -11.81 14.89 7.33
CA LYS A 214 -11.62 14.31 8.68
C LYS A 214 -11.02 12.89 8.67
N PRO A 215 -10.21 12.52 9.69
CA PRO A 215 -8.99 11.77 9.35
C PRO A 215 -8.62 10.59 10.33
N ILE A 216 -8.39 9.30 9.93
CA ILE A 216 -7.84 8.11 10.72
C ILE A 216 -7.34 6.95 9.75
N GLU A 217 -6.42 6.02 10.14
CA GLU A 217 -5.61 5.10 9.26
C GLU A 217 -5.60 3.55 9.53
N LEU A 218 -5.43 2.68 8.48
CA LEU A 218 -5.34 1.18 8.46
C LEU A 218 -4.76 0.61 7.10
N TYR A 219 -3.87 -0.42 7.01
CA TYR A 219 -2.94 -0.63 5.81
C TYR A 219 -2.95 -1.96 4.86
N PRO A 220 -1.91 -2.47 4.07
CA PRO A 220 -1.47 -2.26 2.61
C PRO A 220 -1.37 -3.40 1.55
N GLY A 221 -0.62 -3.20 0.42
CA GLY A 221 -0.46 -4.13 -0.73
C GLY A 221 0.78 -4.05 -1.69
N GLY A 222 0.93 -5.02 -2.61
CA GLY A 222 2.16 -5.34 -3.40
C GLY A 222 2.27 -4.74 -4.82
N GLU A 223 2.91 -5.41 -5.79
CA GLU A 223 3.97 -4.72 -6.57
C GLU A 223 4.16 -4.90 -8.12
N ARG A 224 3.28 -5.49 -8.99
CA ARG A 224 3.54 -5.58 -10.49
C ARG A 224 2.33 -5.52 -11.47
N THR A 225 2.50 -4.94 -12.68
CA THR A 225 1.43 -4.51 -13.64
C THR A 225 0.53 -5.57 -14.30
N LYS A 226 0.98 -6.81 -14.49
CA LYS A 226 0.14 -7.90 -15.04
C LYS A 226 -0.57 -8.71 -13.94
N ASP A 227 -0.11 -8.56 -12.71
CA ASP A 227 -0.86 -8.94 -11.53
C ASP A 227 -1.84 -7.78 -11.19
N GLU A 228 -2.77 -7.99 -10.27
CA GLU A 228 -3.63 -6.91 -9.76
C GLU A 228 -3.10 -6.33 -8.45
N MET A 229 -3.59 -5.16 -8.06
CA MET A 229 -3.41 -4.57 -6.73
C MET A 229 -4.75 -4.19 -6.10
N CYS A 230 -4.82 -4.11 -4.78
CA CYS A 230 -5.98 -3.57 -4.06
C CYS A 230 -5.48 -2.76 -2.85
N MET A 231 -5.36 -1.44 -3.01
CA MET A 231 -4.73 -0.54 -2.03
C MET A 231 -5.39 0.83 -1.87
N HIS A 232 -5.03 1.57 -0.80
CA HIS A 232 -5.30 3.02 -0.66
C HIS A 232 -4.20 3.78 0.12
N THR A 233 -3.31 4.55 -0.51
CA THR A 233 -2.29 5.33 0.21
C THR A 233 -2.95 6.47 1.01
N PHE A 234 -2.61 6.57 2.28
CA PHE A 234 -3.17 7.45 3.31
C PHE A 234 -2.01 8.27 3.87
N MET A 235 -2.27 9.54 4.12
CA MET A 235 -1.30 10.46 4.71
C MET A 235 -1.87 10.94 6.04
N TYR A 236 -1.10 10.90 7.13
CA TYR A 236 -1.59 11.21 8.48
C TYR A 236 -0.67 12.09 9.30
N TYR A 237 -1.23 12.61 10.39
CA TYR A 237 -0.49 13.12 11.54
C TYR A 237 -1.21 12.67 12.84
N PRO A 238 -0.59 12.74 14.03
CA PRO A 238 0.85 12.65 14.23
C PRO A 238 1.35 11.28 13.78
N ARG A 239 2.46 11.28 13.04
CA ARG A 239 3.23 10.10 12.65
C ARG A 239 3.50 9.15 13.84
N ILE A 240 3.37 7.85 13.60
CA ILE A 240 3.81 6.77 14.49
C ILE A 240 5.04 6.10 13.88
N ASN A 241 6.04 5.80 14.70
CA ASN A 241 7.30 5.21 14.24
C ASN A 241 7.13 3.72 13.91
N ASN A 242 7.73 3.27 12.81
CA ASN A 242 7.68 1.88 12.32
C ASN A 242 6.24 1.38 12.06
N LEU A 243 5.36 2.28 11.66
CA LEU A 243 3.97 1.97 11.32
C LEU A 243 3.72 2.31 9.84
N PHE A 244 3.96 1.31 8.98
CA PHE A 244 3.87 1.34 7.51
C PHE A 244 3.17 0.06 6.94
N LEU A 245 2.56 -0.79 7.78
CA LEU A 245 2.07 -2.10 7.32
C LEU A 245 1.02 -2.77 8.22
N CYS A 246 0.09 -3.49 7.60
CA CYS A 246 -1.09 -4.23 8.10
C CYS A 246 -1.72 -5.10 6.95
N ARG A 247 -0.88 -5.70 6.08
CA ARG A 247 -1.21 -6.35 4.79
C ARG A 247 -1.98 -7.64 5.03
N THR A 248 -3.09 -7.91 4.35
CA THR A 248 -3.67 -9.28 4.34
C THR A 248 -3.42 -10.05 3.06
N GLU A 249 -3.29 -11.36 3.18
CA GLU A 249 -3.37 -12.36 2.09
C GLU A 249 -4.12 -13.60 2.59
N ASN A 250 -4.51 -14.52 1.70
CA ASN A 250 -5.06 -15.80 2.15
C ASN A 250 -3.93 -16.68 2.70
N ASP A 251 -4.15 -17.33 3.85
CA ASP A 251 -3.20 -18.25 4.45
C ASP A 251 -2.83 -19.39 3.49
N LEU A 252 -1.55 -19.80 3.50
CA LEU A 252 -1.08 -20.92 2.68
C LEU A 252 -1.81 -22.24 3.00
N SER A 253 -2.26 -22.43 4.25
CA SER A 253 -3.12 -23.56 4.63
C SER A 253 -4.50 -23.51 3.97
N SER A 254 -5.10 -22.32 3.84
CA SER A 254 -6.36 -22.15 3.11
C SER A 254 -6.18 -22.49 1.63
N TRP A 255 -5.13 -21.97 0.98
CA TRP A 255 -4.81 -22.31 -0.41
C TRP A 255 -4.58 -23.80 -0.62
N ARG A 256 -3.76 -24.44 0.23
CA ARG A 256 -3.51 -25.89 0.18
C ARG A 256 -4.81 -26.69 0.33
N ASN A 257 -5.67 -26.34 1.28
CA ASN A 257 -6.96 -27.02 1.48
C ASN A 257 -7.89 -26.89 0.25
N PHE A 258 -7.90 -25.73 -0.40
CA PHE A 258 -8.76 -25.47 -1.56
C PHE A 258 -8.21 -26.09 -2.86
N LEU A 259 -6.90 -26.17 -3.01
CA LEU A 259 -6.20 -26.68 -4.21
C LEU A 259 -5.51 -28.03 -3.96
N ASN A 260 -6.17 -28.90 -3.20
CA ASN A 260 -5.81 -30.32 -3.01
C ASN A 260 -4.36 -30.58 -2.57
N ASN A 261 -3.80 -29.71 -1.74
CA ASN A 261 -2.45 -29.79 -1.16
C ASN A 261 -1.30 -29.88 -2.18
N SER A 262 -1.39 -29.18 -3.33
CA SER A 262 -0.23 -29.06 -4.24
C SER A 262 0.96 -28.40 -3.54
N SER A 263 2.14 -29.02 -3.64
CA SER A 263 3.41 -28.49 -3.14
C SER A 263 3.93 -27.29 -3.95
N GLU A 264 3.27 -26.94 -5.06
CA GLU A 264 3.52 -25.71 -5.81
C GLU A 264 3.06 -24.45 -5.04
N ILE A 265 2.17 -24.60 -4.06
CA ILE A 265 1.61 -23.50 -3.25
C ILE A 265 2.65 -22.95 -2.26
N ASP A 266 3.73 -23.69 -2.01
CA ASP A 266 4.78 -23.33 -1.05
C ASP A 266 5.82 -22.34 -1.63
N ASP A 267 5.76 -22.08 -2.94
CA ASP A 267 6.68 -21.24 -3.70
C ASP A 267 5.88 -20.29 -4.60
N LEU A 268 6.09 -18.99 -4.48
CA LEU A 268 5.26 -17.98 -5.13
C LEU A 268 5.32 -18.04 -6.68
N LEU A 269 6.44 -18.49 -7.24
CA LEU A 269 6.59 -18.62 -8.70
C LEU A 269 5.90 -19.88 -9.20
N LYS A 270 6.03 -21.01 -8.47
CA LYS A 270 5.29 -22.24 -8.77
C LYS A 270 3.78 -22.04 -8.58
N PHE A 271 3.37 -21.31 -7.56
CA PHE A 271 1.96 -21.00 -7.32
C PHE A 271 1.37 -20.12 -8.44
N LYS A 272 2.09 -19.08 -8.89
CA LYS A 272 1.70 -18.32 -10.10
C LYS A 272 1.59 -19.22 -11.33
N TYR A 273 2.51 -20.17 -11.53
CA TYR A 273 2.45 -21.13 -12.64
C TYR A 273 1.24 -22.08 -12.52
N LEU A 274 0.93 -22.59 -11.33
CA LEU A 274 -0.27 -23.40 -11.09
C LEU A 274 -1.53 -22.63 -11.49
N LEU A 275 -1.69 -21.39 -11.01
CA LEU A 275 -2.85 -20.54 -11.31
C LEU A 275 -3.03 -20.28 -12.82
N THR A 276 -1.95 -20.06 -13.58
CA THR A 276 -2.06 -19.84 -15.04
C THR A 276 -2.43 -21.09 -15.83
N ASN A 277 -2.30 -22.28 -15.25
CA ASN A 277 -2.66 -23.56 -15.87
C ASN A 277 -4.06 -24.08 -15.47
N ILE A 278 -4.81 -23.35 -14.63
CA ILE A 278 -6.17 -23.73 -14.22
C ILE A 278 -7.14 -23.70 -15.40
N LYS A 279 -7.86 -24.80 -15.60
CA LYS A 279 -8.96 -24.89 -16.59
C LYS A 279 -10.26 -24.34 -15.97
N TRP A 280 -10.46 -23.05 -16.16
CA TRP A 280 -11.59 -22.32 -15.60
C TRP A 280 -12.96 -22.77 -16.14
N THR A 281 -13.90 -22.96 -15.22
CA THR A 281 -15.34 -23.13 -15.48
C THR A 281 -16.12 -22.09 -14.65
N PRO A 282 -17.39 -21.77 -15.01
CA PRO A 282 -18.22 -20.87 -14.22
C PRO A 282 -18.40 -21.34 -12.76
N ASP A 283 -18.55 -22.66 -12.55
CA ASP A 283 -18.67 -23.24 -11.21
C ASP A 283 -17.37 -23.12 -10.40
N LEU A 284 -16.21 -23.26 -11.03
CA LEU A 284 -14.92 -23.07 -10.36
C LEU A 284 -14.71 -21.59 -10.01
N ALA A 285 -15.07 -20.65 -10.89
CA ALA A 285 -15.01 -19.22 -10.60
C ALA A 285 -15.94 -18.82 -9.44
N LYS A 286 -17.13 -19.42 -9.35
CA LYS A 286 -18.06 -19.26 -8.21
C LYS A 286 -17.49 -19.83 -6.91
N GLN A 287 -16.89 -21.03 -6.96
CA GLN A 287 -16.17 -21.61 -5.83
C GLN A 287 -14.96 -20.76 -5.41
N TRP A 288 -14.33 -20.04 -6.35
CA TRP A 288 -13.22 -19.14 -6.08
C TRP A 288 -13.61 -17.95 -5.21
N GLN A 289 -14.77 -17.33 -5.47
CA GLN A 289 -15.32 -16.29 -4.59
C GLN A 289 -15.69 -16.87 -3.22
N GLN A 290 -16.28 -18.07 -3.18
CA GLN A 290 -16.58 -18.76 -1.92
C GLN A 290 -15.31 -19.09 -1.13
N PHE A 291 -14.22 -19.44 -1.79
CA PHE A 291 -12.90 -19.60 -1.15
C PHE A 291 -12.44 -18.29 -0.53
N TYR A 292 -12.40 -17.18 -1.28
CA TYR A 292 -11.99 -15.88 -0.76
C TYR A 292 -12.80 -15.48 0.48
N ASN A 293 -14.13 -15.63 0.43
CA ASN A 293 -15.03 -15.28 1.54
C ASN A 293 -14.83 -16.16 2.80
N ASN A 294 -14.26 -17.36 2.69
CA ASN A 294 -14.12 -18.34 3.78
C ASN A 294 -12.66 -18.72 4.08
N ALA A 295 -11.67 -18.11 3.42
CA ALA A 295 -10.26 -18.38 3.65
C ALA A 295 -9.77 -17.69 4.91
N SER A 296 -8.97 -18.40 5.71
CA SER A 296 -8.19 -17.78 6.77
C SER A 296 -7.18 -16.80 6.16
N ARG A 297 -6.93 -15.68 6.83
CA ARG A 297 -6.03 -14.64 6.33
C ARG A 297 -4.77 -14.50 7.17
N ARG A 298 -3.61 -14.39 6.50
CA ARG A 298 -2.35 -13.96 7.10
C ARG A 298 -2.27 -12.43 7.06
N LEU A 299 -1.97 -11.83 8.22
CA LEU A 299 -1.66 -10.41 8.38
C LEU A 299 -0.14 -10.21 8.41
N THR A 300 0.36 -9.13 7.80
CA THR A 300 1.73 -8.60 7.95
C THR A 300 1.67 -7.17 8.46
N LEU A 301 2.21 -6.88 9.64
CA LEU A 301 2.00 -5.64 10.40
C LEU A 301 3.34 -4.98 10.77
N GLY A 302 3.51 -3.67 10.59
CA GLY A 302 4.62 -2.90 11.18
C GLY A 302 5.36 -1.99 10.20
N GLY A 303 6.69 -1.92 10.23
CA GLY A 303 7.49 -0.97 9.43
C GLY A 303 8.99 -1.11 9.68
N GLY A 304 9.82 -0.74 8.70
CA GLY A 304 11.27 -0.94 8.75
C GLY A 304 11.66 -2.38 9.12
N LYS A 305 12.51 -2.53 10.15
CA LYS A 305 12.93 -3.85 10.66
C LYS A 305 11.84 -4.61 11.42
N MET A 306 10.74 -3.97 11.78
CA MET A 306 9.72 -4.55 12.64
C MET A 306 8.47 -4.93 11.84
N PHE A 307 8.49 -6.10 11.20
CA PHE A 307 7.30 -6.72 10.62
C PHE A 307 6.88 -7.95 11.43
N GLU A 308 5.68 -7.90 12.01
CA GLU A 308 4.96 -9.01 12.64
C GLU A 308 4.14 -9.75 11.56
N GLN A 309 4.21 -11.09 11.50
CA GLN A 309 3.27 -11.90 10.72
C GLN A 309 2.46 -12.84 11.61
N ARG A 310 1.16 -12.95 11.35
CA ARG A 310 0.23 -13.83 12.08
C ARG A 310 -0.95 -14.27 11.20
N SER A 311 -1.48 -15.47 11.42
CA SER A 311 -2.82 -15.81 10.93
C SER A 311 -3.88 -15.14 11.80
N MET A 312 -5.00 -14.76 11.21
CA MET A 312 -6.17 -14.19 11.90
C MET A 312 -7.39 -15.13 11.91
N GLY A 313 -7.27 -16.32 11.31
CA GLY A 313 -8.44 -17.13 10.96
C GLY A 313 -9.25 -16.51 9.81
N ILE A 314 -10.46 -17.03 9.58
CA ILE A 314 -11.40 -16.50 8.58
C ILE A 314 -11.78 -15.07 8.98
N MET A 315 -11.90 -14.15 8.03
CA MET A 315 -12.32 -12.79 8.37
C MET A 315 -13.75 -12.80 8.91
N PRO A 316 -13.99 -12.10 10.04
CA PRO A 316 -15.33 -12.01 10.62
C PRO A 316 -16.26 -11.23 9.69
N SER A 317 -17.53 -11.61 9.63
CA SER A 317 -18.54 -10.78 8.98
C SER A 317 -18.72 -9.46 9.72
N TYR A 318 -19.38 -8.49 9.08
CA TYR A 318 -19.79 -7.25 9.75
C TYR A 318 -20.64 -7.52 11.01
N GLU A 319 -21.38 -8.63 11.04
CA GLU A 319 -22.26 -9.02 12.14
C GLU A 319 -21.46 -9.65 13.30
N ASP A 320 -20.46 -10.49 13.01
CA ASP A 320 -19.56 -11.07 14.01
C ASP A 320 -18.78 -9.98 14.77
N LEU A 321 -18.29 -8.96 14.04
CA LEU A 321 -17.61 -7.79 14.61
C LEU A 321 -18.47 -6.98 15.60
N ALA A 322 -19.80 -7.21 15.67
CA ALA A 322 -20.68 -6.58 16.65
C ALA A 322 -20.74 -7.33 18.00
N THR A 323 -20.21 -8.55 18.06
CA THR A 323 -20.46 -9.47 19.18
C THR A 323 -19.30 -9.64 20.16
N GLU A 324 -18.08 -9.17 19.86
CA GLU A 324 -16.98 -9.16 20.84
C GLU A 324 -17.39 -8.32 22.07
N HIS A 325 -17.49 -8.99 23.22
CA HIS A 325 -18.22 -8.45 24.36
C HIS A 325 -17.53 -7.26 25.04
N CYS A 326 -18.29 -6.20 25.26
CA CYS A 326 -17.90 -5.12 26.16
C CYS A 326 -17.64 -5.65 27.58
N ARG A 327 -16.37 -5.70 27.99
CA ARG A 327 -15.99 -5.54 29.40
C ARG A 327 -15.30 -4.19 29.56
N ARG A 328 -15.95 -3.30 30.32
CA ARG A 328 -15.34 -2.05 30.79
C ARG A 328 -14.17 -2.38 31.71
N ILE A 329 -13.02 -1.73 31.47
CA ILE A 329 -12.07 -1.29 32.48
C ILE A 329 -11.70 0.15 32.09
#